data_AF-A0A127PXX5-F1
#
_entry.id   AF-A0A127PXX5-F1
#
_cell.length_a   1.000
_cell.length_b   1.000
_cell.length_c   1.000
_cell.angle_alpha   90.00
_cell.angle_beta   90.00
_cell.angle_gamma   90.00
#
_symmetry.space_group_name_H-M   'P 1'
#
loop_
_entity.id
_entity.type
_entity.pdbx_description
1 polymer ?
#
loop_
_entity_poly.entity_id
_entity_poly.type
_entity_poly.pdbx_seq_one_letter_code
_entity_poly.pdbx_strand_id
1 'polypeptide(L)' 'MKSPLSSEKDATIHDAHARGLTIVDTIKMIRERYQMSLGEAKNLVSNHSIWQDVVQASDSLKDDIEKLI' A
#
# COMPACT_ATOMS: atom_id res chain seq x y z
N MET A 1 13.77 -8.03 16.41
CA MET A 1 14.67 -7.60 15.31
C MET A 1 13.84 -7.51 14.04
N LYS A 2 13.64 -6.32 13.45
CA LYS A 2 13.01 -6.21 12.12
C LYS A 2 13.97 -6.82 11.09
N SER A 3 13.46 -7.70 10.24
CA SER A 3 14.24 -8.29 9.14
C SER A 3 14.81 -7.17 8.24
N PRO A 4 16.06 -7.26 7.75
CA PRO A 4 16.67 -6.25 6.87
C PRO A 4 15.84 -5.95 5.61
N LEU A 5 15.03 -6.91 5.17
CA LEU A 5 14.13 -6.79 4.01
C LEU A 5 12.91 -5.89 4.28
N SER A 6 12.53 -5.68 5.55
CA SER A 6 11.44 -4.77 5.94
C SER A 6 11.85 -3.32 5.67
N SER A 7 13.10 -2.95 6.02
CA SER A 7 13.56 -1.56 5.87
C SER A 7 13.71 -1.11 4.42
N GLU A 8 14.07 -2.02 3.51
CA GLU A 8 14.21 -1.67 2.08
C GLU A 8 12.85 -1.45 1.40
N LYS A 9 11.88 -2.30 1.74
CA LYS A 9 10.49 -2.17 1.24
C LYS A 9 9.85 -0.87 1.75
N ASP A 10 10.04 -0.56 3.03
CA ASP A 10 9.57 0.70 3.64
C ASP A 10 10.18 1.92 2.91
N ALA A 11 11.49 1.92 2.68
CA ALA A 11 12.16 2.99 1.94
C ALA A 11 11.64 3.14 0.50
N THR A 12 11.37 2.02 -0.17
CA THR A 12 10.82 2.02 -1.53
C THR A 12 9.40 2.57 -1.59
N ILE A 13 8.57 2.30 -0.57
CA ILE A 13 7.23 2.89 -0.45
C ILE A 13 7.31 4.39 -0.23
N HIS A 14 8.24 4.85 0.62
CA HIS A 14 8.50 6.28 0.82
C HIS A 14 8.97 6.99 -0.46
N ASP A 15 9.93 6.42 -1.19
CA ASP A 15 10.42 6.98 -2.45
C ASP A 15 9.30 7.09 -3.49
N ALA A 16 8.49 6.05 -3.65
CA ALA A 16 7.36 6.06 -4.59
C ALA A 16 6.37 7.20 -4.28
N HIS A 17 6.00 7.36 -3.02
CA HIS A 17 5.11 8.43 -2.61
C HIS A 17 5.73 9.82 -2.78
N ALA A 18 7.02 9.99 -2.43
CA ALA A 18 7.74 11.25 -2.64
C ALA A 18 7.81 11.64 -4.13
N ARG A 19 7.82 10.66 -5.03
CA ARG A 19 7.74 10.85 -6.48
C ARG A 19 6.32 11.08 -7.00
N GLY A 20 5.30 11.08 -6.14
CA GLY A 20 3.91 11.30 -6.51
C GLY A 20 3.23 10.10 -7.17
N LEU A 21 3.75 8.88 -7.00
CA LEU A 21 3.05 7.69 -7.47
C LEU A 21 1.76 7.49 -6.66
N THR A 22 0.72 6.95 -7.29
CA THR A 22 -0.50 6.59 -6.59
C THR A 22 -0.29 5.34 -5.72
N ILE A 23 -1.19 5.09 -4.77
CA ILE A 23 -1.17 3.86 -3.96
C ILE A 23 -1.21 2.61 -4.85
N VAL A 24 -1.98 2.64 -5.95
CA VAL A 24 -2.12 1.53 -6.89
C VAL A 24 -0.83 1.29 -7.67
N ASP A 25 -0.17 2.36 -8.13
CA ASP A 25 1.11 2.24 -8.83
C ASP A 25 2.22 1.77 -7.89
N THR A 26 2.19 2.22 -6.64
CA THR A 26 3.09 1.73 -5.59
C THR A 26 2.90 0.23 -5.33
N ILE A 27 1.65 -0.26 -5.26
CA ILE A 27 1.35 -1.70 -5.13
C ILE A 27 1.92 -2.49 -6.30
N LYS A 28 1.69 -2.03 -7.55
CA LYS A 28 2.22 -2.69 -8.75
C LYS A 28 3.75 -2.74 -8.74
N MET A 29 4.39 -1.61 -8.41
CA MET A 29 5.85 -1.50 -8.33
C MET A 29 6.43 -2.44 -7.27
N ILE A 30 5.86 -2.47 -6.06
CA ILE A 30 6.31 -3.35 -4.97
C ILE A 30 6.15 -4.83 -5.36
N ARG A 31 5.02 -5.19 -5.97
CA ARG A 31 4.76 -6.54 -6.47
C ARG A 31 5.84 -6.98 -7.46
N GLU A 32 6.12 -6.16 -8.46
CA GLU A 32 7.08 -6.48 -9.54
C GLU A 32 8.52 -6.50 -9.02
N ARG A 33 8.90 -5.52 -8.20
CA ARG A 33 10.28 -5.39 -7.69
C ARG A 33 10.66 -6.51 -6.74
N TYR A 34 9.75 -6.92 -5.87
CA TYR A 34 10.02 -7.92 -4.83
C TYR A 34 9.43 -9.30 -5.13
N GLN A 35 8.89 -9.50 -6.34
CA GLN A 35 8.35 -10.79 -6.82
C GLN A 35 7.37 -11.42 -5.82
N MET A 36 6.47 -10.60 -5.28
CA MET A 36 5.46 -11.04 -4.32
C MET A 36 4.07 -11.12 -4.96
N SER A 37 3.12 -11.77 -4.29
CA SER A 37 1.74 -11.81 -4.74
C SER A 37 1.09 -10.41 -4.69
N LEU A 38 0.01 -10.23 -5.45
CA LEU A 38 -0.78 -9.00 -5.40
C LEU A 38 -1.36 -8.74 -3.99
N GLY A 39 -1.80 -9.81 -3.31
CA GLY A 39 -2.34 -9.70 -1.95
C GLY A 39 -1.29 -9.25 -0.94
N GLU A 40 -0.08 -9.80 -1.01
CA GLU A 40 1.03 -9.38 -0.15
C GLU A 40 1.45 -7.92 -0.41
N ALA A 41 1.58 -7.53 -1.68
CA ALA A 41 1.95 -6.17 -2.04
C ALA A 41 0.88 -5.17 -1.58
N LYS A 42 -0.41 -5.49 -1.80
CA LYS A 42 -1.52 -4.67 -1.31
C LYS A 42 -1.47 -4.55 0.21
N ASN A 43 -1.39 -5.65 0.94
CA ASN A 43 -1.35 -5.62 2.39
C ASN A 43 -0.15 -4.83 2.93
N LEU A 44 1.01 -4.97 2.30
CA LEU A 44 2.20 -4.23 2.71
C LEU A 44 2.04 -2.73 2.50
N VAL A 45 1.60 -2.30 1.30
CA VAL A 45 1.48 -0.88 0.96
C VAL A 45 0.30 -0.23 1.70
N SER A 46 -0.86 -0.87 1.74
CA SER A 46 -2.05 -0.33 2.41
C SER A 46 -1.89 -0.21 3.93
N ASN A 47 -1.08 -1.07 4.57
CA ASN A 47 -0.80 -0.94 5.99
C ASN A 47 0.31 0.09 6.31
N HIS A 48 0.95 0.67 5.29
CA HIS A 48 2.00 1.65 5.48
C HIS A 48 1.40 3.01 5.93
N SER A 49 2.01 3.65 6.94
CA SER A 49 1.45 4.84 7.60
C SER A 49 1.12 6.00 6.64
N ILE A 50 1.92 6.17 5.59
CA ILE A 50 1.74 7.24 4.60
C ILE A 50 0.44 7.12 3.79
N TRP A 51 -0.12 5.90 3.72
CA TRP A 51 -1.31 5.62 2.93
C TRP A 51 -2.56 5.51 3.79
N GLN A 52 -2.47 5.71 5.12
CA GLN A 52 -3.58 5.54 6.04
C GLN A 52 -4.78 6.42 5.67
N ASP A 53 -4.56 7.69 5.33
CA ASP A 53 -5.64 8.60 4.96
C ASP A 53 -6.37 8.14 3.69
N VAL A 54 -5.64 7.60 2.71
CA VAL A 54 -6.19 7.08 1.46
C VAL A 54 -6.98 5.80 1.70
N VAL A 55 -6.46 4.91 2.55
CA VAL A 55 -7.11 3.64 2.91
C VAL A 55 -8.38 3.91 3.71
N GLN A 56 -8.33 4.77 4.72
CA GLN A 56 -9.48 5.12 5.55
C GLN A 56 -10.61 5.78 4.75
N ALA A 57 -10.26 6.67 3.82
CA ALA A 57 -11.23 7.27 2.90
C ALA A 57 -11.91 6.20 2.02
N SER A 58 -11.16 5.20 1.59
CA SER A 58 -11.68 4.10 0.78
C SER A 58 -12.58 3.15 1.59
N ASP A 59 -12.25 2.88 2.85
CA ASP A 59 -13.05 2.03 3.74
C ASP A 59 -14.40 2.68 4.07
N SER A 60 -14.40 3.98 4.35
CA SER A 60 -15.64 4.74 4.61
C SER A 60 -16.60 4.66 3.42
N LEU A 61 -16.05 4.81 2.20
CA LEU A 61 -16.84 4.66 0.97
C LEU A 61 -17.35 3.23 0.78
N LYS A 62 -16.53 2.22 1.10
CA LYS A 62 -16.91 0.81 0.98
C LYS A 62 -18.08 0.47 1.91
N ASP A 63 -18.01 0.91 3.17
CA ASP A 63 -19.06 0.70 4.16
C ASP A 63 -20.39 1.34 3.72
N ASP A 64 -20.33 2.53 3.13
CA ASP A 64 -21.53 3.21 2.64
C ASP A 64 -22.14 2.50 1.42
N ILE A 65 -21.32 1.93 0.53
CA ILE A 65 -21.81 1.10 -0.57
C ILE A 65 -22.44 -0.20 -0.05
N GLU A 66 -21.82 -0.85 0.94
CA GLU A 66 -22.34 -2.10 1.52
C GLU A 66 -23.69 -1.91 2.22
N LYS A 67 -23.97 -0.73 2.78
CA LYS A 67 -25.29 -0.40 3.36
C LYS A 67 -26.40 -0.20 2.32
N LEU A 68 -26.06 -0.03 1.04
CA LEU A 68 -27.02 0.20 -0.05
C LEU A 68 -27.46 -1.10 -0.75
N ILE A 69 -26.88 -2.25 -0.39
CA ILE A 69 -27.13 -3.57 -1.00
C ILE A 69 -27.83 -4.46 0.02
#